data_AF-A0A958H7S0-F1
#
_entry.id   AF-A0A958H7S0-F1
#
_cell.length_a   1.000
_cell.length_b   1.000
_cell.length_c   1.000
_cell.angle_alpha   90.00
_cell.angle_beta   90.00
_cell.angle_gamma   90.00
#
_symmetry.space_group_name_H-M   'P 1'
#
loop_
_entity.id
_entity.type
_entity.pdbx_description
1 polymer ?
#
loop_
_entity_poly.entity_id
_entity_poly.type
_entity_poly.pdbx_seq_one_letter_code
_entity_poly.pdbx_strand_id
1 'polypeptide(L)'
;MNVTNRLVIVILAGGSGTRLWPRSRQAYPKQFLDFTGQGTMLQETFHRLTPLVPPERILVVTNAQYVDLARRQLPELPADHVIGEPLPRGTAAAVGLGAILAEHVQPGAIMASVHADHLILKPQAFRDALA
;
A
#
# COMPACT_ATOMS: atom_id res chain seq x y z
N MET A 1 0.45 -18.75 -18.39
CA MET A 1 -0.61 -18.24 -17.49
C MET A 1 -0.37 -16.76 -17.30
N ASN A 2 -1.37 -15.90 -17.52
CA ASN A 2 -1.21 -14.45 -17.34
C ASN A 2 -1.22 -14.14 -15.84
N VAL A 3 -0.05 -13.93 -15.24
CA VAL A 3 0.15 -13.73 -13.78
C VAL A 3 -0.74 -12.62 -13.24
N THR A 4 -0.93 -11.57 -14.04
CA THR A 4 -1.78 -10.40 -13.74
C THR A 4 -3.24 -10.75 -13.45
N ASN A 5 -3.77 -11.84 -14.01
CA ASN A 5 -5.17 -12.20 -13.78
C ASN A 5 -5.45 -12.71 -12.35
N ARG A 6 -4.41 -13.14 -11.63
CA ARG A 6 -4.48 -13.57 -10.22
C ARG A 6 -3.75 -12.66 -9.27
N LEU A 7 -3.23 -11.54 -9.76
CA LEU A 7 -2.42 -10.64 -8.96
C LEU A 7 -3.29 -9.82 -8.02
N VAL A 8 -3.00 -9.91 -6.73
CA VAL A 8 -3.50 -9.00 -5.68
C VAL A 8 -2.29 -8.29 -5.08
N ILE A 9 -2.38 -6.98 -4.92
CA ILE A 9 -1.27 -6.16 -4.46
C ILE A 9 -1.55 -5.64 -3.06
N VAL A 10 -0.64 -5.88 -2.13
CA VAL A 10 -0.71 -5.40 -0.75
C VAL A 10 0.31 -4.29 -0.57
N ILE A 11 -0.19 -3.08 -0.33
CA ILE A 11 0.60 -1.90 0.01
C ILE A 11 0.81 -1.84 1.53
N LEU A 12 2.05 -1.96 1.97
CA LEU A 12 2.43 -1.80 3.38
C LEU A 12 2.71 -0.33 3.69
N ALA A 13 1.88 0.26 4.55
CA ALA A 13 1.86 1.67 4.90
C ALA A 13 1.89 1.91 6.42
N GLY A 14 2.49 1.00 7.20
CA GLY A 14 2.50 1.02 8.67
C GLY A 14 3.65 1.79 9.34
N GLY A 15 4.65 2.28 8.59
CA GLY A 15 5.82 2.94 9.15
C GLY A 15 5.48 4.22 9.92
N SER A 16 6.07 4.44 11.10
CA SER A 16 5.88 5.66 11.92
C SER A 16 6.70 6.86 11.43
N GLY A 17 7.64 6.66 10.50
CA GLY A 17 8.34 7.73 9.80
C GLY A 17 9.22 8.64 10.68
N THR A 18 9.60 8.27 11.89
CA THR A 18 10.22 9.17 12.90
C THR A 18 11.56 9.82 12.48
N ARG A 19 12.26 9.28 11.48
CA ARG A 19 13.56 9.78 11.00
C ARG A 19 13.49 11.06 10.15
N LEU A 20 12.30 11.45 9.69
CA LEU A 20 12.10 12.65 8.86
C LEU A 20 11.54 13.84 9.65
N TRP A 21 11.74 13.86 10.96
CA TRP A 21 11.45 15.05 11.76
C TRP A 21 12.27 16.25 11.23
N PRO A 22 11.70 17.47 11.09
CA PRO A 22 10.39 17.89 11.54
C PRO A 22 9.26 17.71 10.51
N ARG A 23 9.47 17.07 9.37
CA ARG A 23 8.40 16.88 8.38
C ARG A 23 7.44 15.75 8.72
N SER A 24 7.94 14.64 9.23
CA SER A 24 7.08 13.56 9.74
C SER A 24 6.76 13.75 11.22
N ARG A 25 5.53 13.39 11.59
CA ARG A 25 5.04 13.36 12.97
C ARG A 25 4.41 12.01 13.23
N GLN A 26 4.25 11.63 14.50
CA GLN A 26 3.50 10.43 14.84
C GLN A 26 2.08 10.47 14.25
N ALA A 27 1.40 11.63 14.29
CA ALA A 27 0.08 11.77 13.69
C ALA A 27 0.06 11.79 12.15
N TYR A 28 1.22 12.01 11.51
CA TYR A 28 1.34 12.17 10.06
C TYR A 28 2.67 11.62 9.56
N PRO A 29 2.78 10.28 9.42
CA PRO A 29 4.02 9.64 9.04
C PRO A 29 4.32 9.79 7.54
N LYS A 30 5.55 9.41 7.16
CA LYS A 30 6.15 9.84 5.89
C LYS A 30 5.37 9.44 4.63
N GLN A 31 4.71 8.29 4.65
CA GLN A 31 3.95 7.78 3.52
C GLN A 31 2.76 8.68 3.16
N PHE A 32 2.30 9.51 4.10
CA PHE A 32 1.22 10.47 3.88
C PHE A 32 1.74 11.87 3.49
N LEU A 33 3.07 12.07 3.38
CA LEU A 33 3.66 13.34 2.96
C LEU A 33 3.85 13.37 1.44
N ASP A 34 3.69 14.57 0.86
CA ASP A 34 4.07 14.87 -0.52
C ASP A 34 5.53 15.37 -0.55
N PHE A 35 6.40 14.57 -1.17
CA PHE A 35 7.82 14.91 -1.37
C PHE A 35 8.15 15.32 -2.81
N THR A 36 7.25 15.04 -3.76
CA THR A 36 7.52 15.13 -5.21
C THR A 36 6.70 16.24 -5.88
N GLY A 37 5.69 16.78 -5.18
CA GLY A 37 4.69 17.70 -5.69
C GLY A 37 3.59 17.01 -6.53
N GLN A 38 3.53 15.68 -6.55
CA GLN A 38 2.60 14.90 -7.38
C GLN A 38 1.57 14.11 -6.54
N GLY A 39 1.47 14.45 -5.25
CA GLY A 39 0.70 13.71 -4.27
C GLY A 39 1.58 13.02 -3.24
N THR A 40 0.94 12.38 -2.28
CA THR A 40 1.64 11.72 -1.17
C THR A 40 2.28 10.42 -1.62
N MET A 41 3.30 9.92 -0.90
CA MET A 41 3.97 8.66 -1.31
C MET A 41 3.00 7.47 -1.41
N LEU A 42 1.98 7.42 -0.55
CA LEU A 42 0.91 6.44 -0.61
C LEU A 42 0.10 6.58 -1.91
N GLN A 43 -0.33 7.80 -2.26
CA GLN A 43 -1.06 8.08 -3.50
C GLN A 43 -0.21 7.77 -4.74
N GLU A 44 1.05 8.19 -4.76
CA GLU A 44 1.98 7.88 -5.85
C GLU A 44 2.15 6.36 -6.02
N THR A 45 2.26 5.63 -4.90
CA THR A 45 2.38 4.17 -4.92
C THR A 45 1.10 3.52 -5.44
N PHE A 46 -0.07 3.94 -4.97
CA PHE A 46 -1.36 3.46 -5.46
C PHE A 46 -1.53 3.72 -6.96
N HIS A 47 -1.37 4.97 -7.42
CA HIS A 47 -1.54 5.33 -8.83
C HIS A 47 -0.57 4.59 -9.75
N ARG A 48 0.66 4.31 -9.30
CA ARG A 48 1.63 3.50 -10.06
C ARG A 48 1.13 2.07 -10.35
N LEU A 49 0.28 1.52 -9.47
CA LEU A 49 -0.23 0.15 -9.51
C LEU A 49 -1.56 0.02 -10.26
N THR A 50 -2.39 1.07 -10.32
CA THR A 50 -3.71 1.04 -10.99
C THR A 50 -3.69 0.61 -12.47
N PRO A 51 -2.62 0.82 -13.26
CA PRO A 51 -2.56 0.26 -14.62
C PRO A 51 -2.31 -1.26 -14.66
N LEU A 52 -1.88 -1.86 -13.55
CA LEU A 52 -1.54 -3.29 -13.46
C LEU A 52 -2.71 -4.13 -12.95
N VAL A 53 -3.43 -3.63 -11.94
CA VAL A 53 -4.61 -4.28 -11.35
C VAL A 53 -5.67 -3.23 -11.00
N PRO A 54 -6.97 -3.58 -11.02
CA PRO A 54 -8.01 -2.64 -10.63
C PRO A 54 -7.98 -2.40 -9.09
N PRO A 55 -8.57 -1.31 -8.58
CA PRO A 55 -8.57 -0.97 -7.16
C PRO A 55 -9.09 -2.09 -6.23
N GLU A 56 -10.03 -2.90 -6.69
CA GLU A 56 -10.59 -4.06 -5.96
C GLU A 56 -9.59 -5.22 -5.80
N ARG A 57 -8.37 -5.09 -6.35
CA ARG A 57 -7.26 -6.03 -6.11
C ARG A 57 -6.07 -5.35 -5.45
N ILE A 58 -6.28 -4.17 -4.88
CA ILE A 58 -5.29 -3.47 -4.09
C ILE A 58 -5.78 -3.40 -2.65
N LEU A 59 -4.92 -3.81 -1.72
CA LEU A 59 -5.12 -3.74 -0.28
C LEU A 59 -4.08 -2.81 0.32
N VAL A 60 -4.45 -2.08 1.37
CA VAL A 60 -3.53 -1.27 2.17
C VAL A 60 -3.52 -1.80 3.58
N VAL A 61 -2.35 -2.24 4.05
CA VAL A 61 -2.13 -2.61 5.46
C VAL A 61 -1.37 -1.47 6.13
N THR A 62 -1.99 -0.83 7.12
CA THR A 62 -1.44 0.30 7.86
C THR A 62 -1.69 0.14 9.36
N ASN A 63 -1.18 1.05 10.19
CA ASN A 63 -1.54 1.07 11.60
C ASN A 63 -3.00 1.53 11.78
N ALA A 64 -3.74 0.94 12.72
CA ALA A 64 -5.14 1.29 12.99
C ALA A 64 -5.39 2.80 13.13
N GLN A 65 -4.45 3.55 13.73
CA GLN A 65 -4.57 5.00 13.90
C GLN A 65 -4.51 5.81 12.58
N TYR A 66 -4.02 5.21 11.48
CA TYR A 66 -3.89 5.86 10.18
C TYR A 66 -4.94 5.41 9.16
N VAL A 67 -5.86 4.51 9.51
CA VAL A 67 -6.87 3.96 8.59
C VAL A 67 -7.69 5.09 7.96
N ASP A 68 -8.21 6.01 8.78
CA ASP A 68 -9.02 7.12 8.27
C ASP A 68 -8.21 8.08 7.38
N LEU A 69 -6.91 8.24 7.68
CA LEU A 69 -6.03 9.05 6.86
C LEU A 69 -5.76 8.39 5.50
N ALA A 70 -5.48 7.09 5.48
CA ALA A 70 -5.29 6.32 4.26
C ALA A 70 -6.57 6.32 3.39
N ARG A 71 -7.75 6.12 3.99
CA ARG A 71 -9.04 6.19 3.28
C ARG A 71 -9.30 7.56 2.66
N ARG A 72 -8.97 8.66 3.38
CA ARG A 72 -9.09 10.02 2.82
C ARG A 72 -8.16 10.26 1.64
N GLN A 73 -6.98 9.63 1.62
CA GLN A 73 -6.01 9.79 0.54
C GLN A 73 -6.31 8.92 -0.69
N LEU A 74 -6.97 7.77 -0.48
CA LEU A 74 -7.29 6.78 -1.50
C LEU A 74 -8.81 6.52 -1.56
N PRO A 75 -9.64 7.52 -1.90
CA PRO A 75 -11.10 7.35 -1.99
C PRO A 75 -11.54 6.35 -3.08
N GLU A 76 -10.64 5.98 -3.99
CA GLU A 76 -10.86 5.01 -5.06
C GLU A 76 -10.82 3.55 -4.57
N LEU A 77 -10.27 3.30 -3.37
CA LEU A 77 -10.26 1.96 -2.78
C LEU A 77 -11.61 1.62 -2.15
N PRO A 78 -12.03 0.34 -2.20
CA PRO A 78 -13.11 -0.14 -1.34
C PRO A 78 -12.83 0.16 0.14
N ALA A 79 -13.85 0.51 0.90
CA ALA A 79 -13.68 0.97 2.29
C ALA A 79 -13.05 -0.11 3.20
N ASP A 80 -13.30 -1.38 2.90
CA ASP A 80 -12.75 -2.57 3.57
C ASP A 80 -11.36 -2.97 3.08
N HIS A 81 -10.82 -2.31 2.04
CA HIS A 81 -9.47 -2.56 1.52
C HIS A 81 -8.37 -1.75 2.20
N VAL A 82 -8.72 -0.97 3.22
CA VAL A 82 -7.76 -0.31 4.12
C VAL A 82 -7.86 -0.96 5.50
N ILE A 83 -6.84 -1.74 5.85
CA ILE A 83 -6.80 -2.57 7.05
C ILE A 83 -5.83 -1.97 8.07
N GLY A 84 -6.34 -1.77 9.28
CA GLY A 84 -5.58 -1.29 10.42
C GLY A 84 -5.01 -2.44 11.25
N GLU A 85 -3.70 -2.60 11.26
CA GLU A 85 -2.99 -3.42 12.24
C GLU A 85 -3.19 -2.80 13.64
N PRO A 86 -3.62 -3.60 14.64
CA PRO A 86 -3.85 -3.10 15.99
C PRO A 86 -2.54 -2.70 16.69
N LEU A 87 -1.43 -3.34 16.32
CA LEU A 87 -0.11 -3.13 16.90
C LEU A 87 0.97 -3.28 15.81
N PRO A 88 2.06 -2.50 15.86
CA PRO A 88 3.17 -2.67 14.92
C PRO A 88 3.97 -3.94 15.26
N ARG A 89 3.65 -5.06 14.59
CA ARG A 89 4.30 -6.36 14.78
C ARG A 89 5.40 -6.66 13.75
N GLY A 90 5.75 -5.67 12.93
CA GLY A 90 6.80 -5.75 11.92
C GLY A 90 6.32 -6.30 10.58
N THR A 91 7.19 -6.23 9.57
CA THR A 91 6.85 -6.51 8.16
C THR A 91 6.32 -7.93 7.95
N ALA A 92 6.89 -8.94 8.63
CA ALA A 92 6.46 -10.33 8.46
C ALA A 92 4.99 -10.54 8.86
N ALA A 93 4.55 -9.90 9.96
CA ALA A 93 3.16 -9.96 10.40
C ALA A 93 2.23 -9.25 9.41
N ALA A 94 2.64 -8.08 8.91
CA ALA A 94 1.88 -7.32 7.92
C ALA A 94 1.74 -8.09 6.59
N VAL A 95 2.82 -8.75 6.13
CA VAL A 95 2.81 -9.62 4.95
C VAL A 95 1.92 -10.85 5.16
N GLY A 96 1.98 -11.49 6.33
CA GLY A 96 1.12 -12.62 6.66
C GLY A 96 -0.37 -12.25 6.67
N LEU A 97 -0.72 -11.11 7.27
CA LEU A 97 -2.07 -10.54 7.20
C LEU A 97 -2.48 -10.25 5.76
N GLY A 98 -1.59 -9.60 4.98
CA GLY A 98 -1.79 -9.34 3.56
C GLY A 98 -2.09 -10.61 2.75
N ALA A 99 -1.37 -11.70 3.01
CA ALA A 99 -1.57 -12.97 2.32
C ALA A 99 -2.95 -13.58 2.61
N ILE A 100 -3.39 -13.55 3.87
CA ILE A 100 -4.73 -14.00 4.27
C ILE A 100 -5.79 -13.17 3.57
N LEU A 101 -5.65 -11.84 3.57
CA LEU A 101 -6.62 -10.95 2.94
C LEU A 101 -6.66 -11.11 1.42
N ALA A 102 -5.50 -11.29 0.78
CA ALA A 102 -5.41 -11.52 -0.66
C ALA A 102 -6.15 -12.79 -1.09
N GLU A 103 -6.07 -13.87 -0.31
CA GLU A 103 -6.82 -15.11 -0.55
C GLU A 103 -8.34 -14.90 -0.42
N HIS A 104 -8.79 -14.03 0.48
CA HIS A 104 -10.21 -13.68 0.61
C HIS A 104 -10.70 -12.81 -0.55
N VAL A 105 -9.88 -11.87 -1.03
CA VAL A 105 -10.21 -11.04 -2.20
C VAL A 105 -10.31 -11.92 -3.46
N GLN A 106 -9.35 -12.83 -3.64
CA GLN A 106 -9.33 -13.74 -4.78
C GLN A 106 -8.70 -15.09 -4.37
N PRO A 107 -9.47 -16.18 -4.30
CA PRO A 107 -8.92 -17.50 -3.99
C PRO A 107 -7.83 -17.93 -4.98
N GLY A 108 -6.70 -18.40 -4.46
CA GLY A 108 -5.51 -18.73 -5.25
C GLY A 108 -4.79 -17.51 -5.82
N ALA A 109 -4.90 -16.35 -5.16
CA ALA A 109 -4.20 -15.13 -5.55
C ALA A 109 -2.68 -15.31 -5.53
N ILE A 110 -2.02 -14.66 -6.48
CA ILE A 110 -0.59 -14.36 -6.40
C ILE A 110 -0.49 -12.99 -5.73
N MET A 111 0.13 -12.94 -4.55
CA MET A 111 0.30 -11.69 -3.82
C MET A 111 1.62 -11.01 -4.19
N ALA A 112 1.56 -9.74 -4.56
CA ALA A 112 2.72 -8.85 -4.53
C ALA A 112 2.65 -7.92 -3.30
N SER A 113 3.70 -7.91 -2.49
CA SER A 113 3.84 -6.97 -1.37
C SER A 113 4.72 -5.80 -1.79
N VAL A 114 4.21 -4.58 -1.62
CA VAL A 114 4.93 -3.34 -1.97
C VAL A 114 4.90 -2.36 -0.80
N HIS A 115 5.93 -1.53 -0.68
CA HIS A 115 6.03 -0.54 0.39
C HIS A 115 5.57 0.84 -0.11
N ALA A 116 4.73 1.53 0.69
CA ALA A 116 4.15 2.84 0.35
C ALA A 116 5.17 4.00 0.39
N ASP A 117 6.37 3.76 0.89
CA ASP A 117 7.32 4.78 1.30
C ASP A 117 8.62 4.77 0.48
N HIS A 118 8.55 4.23 -0.74
CA HIS A 118 9.62 4.22 -1.74
C HIS A 118 9.32 5.18 -2.89
N LEU A 119 10.31 5.99 -3.27
CA LEU A 119 10.29 6.78 -4.50
C LEU A 119 10.76 5.91 -5.67
N ILE A 120 9.91 5.74 -6.69
CA ILE A 120 10.23 4.95 -7.89
C ILE A 120 9.99 5.81 -9.13
N LEU A 121 11.09 6.22 -9.77
CA LEU A 121 11.08 7.16 -10.89
C LEU A 121 10.78 6.50 -12.25
N LYS A 122 10.78 5.16 -12.31
CA LYS A 122 10.53 4.38 -13.53
C LYS A 122 9.28 3.50 -13.36
N PRO A 123 8.06 4.08 -13.40
CA PRO A 123 6.83 3.36 -13.09
C PRO A 123 6.53 2.20 -14.05
N GLN A 124 6.89 2.32 -15.34
CA GLN A 124 6.68 1.23 -16.30
C GLN A 124 7.58 0.03 -15.98
N ALA A 125 8.89 0.24 -15.83
CA ALA A 125 9.83 -0.83 -15.49
C ALA A 125 9.48 -1.51 -14.15
N PHE A 126 8.93 -0.77 -13.20
CA PHE A 126 8.42 -1.32 -11.95
C PHE A 126 7.23 -2.26 -12.16
N ARG A 127 6.26 -1.87 -13.00
CA ARG A 127 5.12 -2.74 -13.34
C ARG A 127 5.57 -3.97 -14.11
N ASP A 128 6.50 -3.83 -15.05
CA ASP A 128 7.04 -4.95 -15.83
C ASP A 128 7.77 -5.96 -14.92
N ALA A 129 8.39 -5.50 -13.82
CA ALA A 129 9.02 -6.38 -12.84
C ALA A 129 8.04 -7.12 -11.91
N LEU A 130 6.77 -6.69 -11.86
CA LEU A 130 5.70 -7.31 -11.06
C LEU A 130 4.80 -8.25 -11.86
N ALA A 131 4.76 -8.11 -13.19
CA ALA A 131 3.88 -8.83 -14.11
C ALA A 131 4.51 -10.13 -14.63
#